data_AF-A0A2D3W3U0-F1
#
_entry.id   AF-A0A2D3W3U0-F1
#
_cell.length_a   1.000
_cell.length_b   1.000
_cell.length_c   1.000
_cell.angle_alpha   90.00
_cell.angle_beta   90.00
_cell.angle_gamma   90.00
#
_symmetry.space_group_name_H-M   'P 1'
#
loop_
_entity.id
_entity.type
_entity.pdbx_description
1 polymer ?
#
loop_
_entity_poly.entity_id
_entity_poly.type
_entity_poly.pdbx_seq_one_letter_code
_entity_poly.pdbx_strand_id
1 'polypeptide(L)'
;GKIGYIDEATIKYRQHTSNTIGAKGFDISFVLKNIVKKVSLGRNISQAKAFLEQYKDELDVDTIKMLQDFTALEQKRWWQKRLILWKYKLLKQGFIRNVGLFLKI
;
A
#
# COMPACT_ATOMS: atom_id res chain seq x y z
N GLY A 1 5.30 -11.29 31.44
CA GLY A 1 6.32 -10.49 30.70
C GLY A 1 6.63 -9.24 31.48
N LYS A 2 7.86 -8.73 31.41
CA LYS A 2 8.27 -7.46 32.05
C LYS A 2 8.58 -6.46 30.95
N ILE A 3 8.12 -5.22 31.11
CA ILE A 3 8.46 -4.12 30.21
C ILE A 3 9.75 -3.49 30.74
N GLY A 4 10.79 -3.45 29.91
CA GLY A 4 12.06 -2.79 30.20
C GLY A 4 12.18 -1.49 29.41
N TYR A 5 12.73 -0.46 30.04
CA TYR A 5 13.10 0.78 29.36
C TYR A 5 14.47 0.60 28.71
N ILE A 6 14.60 1.04 27.46
CA ILE A 6 15.85 1.09 26.72
C ILE A 6 16.05 2.56 26.31
N ASP A 7 17.17 3.13 26.72
CA ASP A 7 17.53 4.54 26.50
C ASP A 7 18.18 4.80 25.12
N GLU A 8 18.23 3.77 24.27
CA GLU A 8 18.72 3.86 22.88
C GLU A 8 17.58 3.75 21.87
N ALA A 9 17.62 4.58 20.84
CA ALA A 9 16.67 4.52 19.73
C ALA A 9 16.90 3.25 18.91
N THR A 10 16.08 2.22 19.15
CA THR A 10 16.16 0.92 18.45
C THR A 10 15.76 1.00 16.97
N ILE A 11 15.14 2.10 16.55
CA ILE A 11 14.77 2.40 15.17
C ILE A 11 15.44 3.71 14.76
N LYS A 12 16.28 3.67 13.72
CA LYS A 12 16.81 4.88 13.05
C LYS A 12 15.70 5.57 12.24
N TYR A 13 14.70 6.11 12.93
CA TYR A 13 13.64 6.86 12.28
C TYR A 13 14.16 8.25 11.92
N ARG A 14 14.50 8.48 10.64
CA ARG A 14 14.78 9.83 10.14
C ARG A 14 13.47 10.62 10.09
N GLN A 15 13.26 11.48 11.08
CA GLN A 15 12.25 12.52 11.01
C GLN A 15 12.73 13.61 10.05
N HIS A 16 12.08 13.71 8.89
CA HIS A 16 12.15 14.92 8.08
C HIS A 16 11.06 15.88 8.58
N THR A 17 11.34 17.18 8.66
CA THR A 17 10.39 18.24 9.05
C THR A 17 9.13 18.26 8.17
N SER A 18 9.17 17.61 7.00
CA SER A 18 8.04 17.41 6.09
C SER A 18 7.25 16.11 6.33
N ASN A 19 7.51 15.35 7.40
CA ASN A 19 6.74 14.15 7.70
C ASN A 19 5.29 14.53 8.03
N THR A 20 4.42 14.38 7.04
CA THR A 20 2.98 14.74 7.10
C THR A 20 2.17 13.83 8.04
N ILE A 21 2.78 12.79 8.60
CA ILE A 21 2.09 11.69 9.27
C ILE A 21 2.58 11.58 10.71
N GLY A 22 1.92 12.32 11.62
CA GLY A 22 1.85 11.96 13.03
C GLY A 22 0.81 10.85 13.27
N ALA A 23 0.77 10.29 14.48
CA ALA A 23 -0.26 9.33 14.88
C ALA A 23 -1.64 10.03 14.93
N LYS A 24 -2.37 10.00 13.82
CA LYS A 24 -3.75 10.48 13.75
C LYS A 24 -4.69 9.32 14.11
N GLY A 25 -5.58 9.54 15.06
CA GLY A 25 -6.58 8.55 15.48
C GLY A 25 -7.44 8.08 14.29
N PHE A 26 -7.94 6.84 14.38
CA PHE A 26 -8.83 6.29 13.36
C PHE A 26 -10.17 7.01 13.37
N ASP A 27 -10.48 7.75 12.30
CA ASP A 27 -11.74 8.48 12.12
C ASP A 27 -12.56 7.86 10.97
N ILE A 28 -13.68 7.23 11.31
CA ILE A 28 -14.60 6.58 10.38
C ILE A 28 -15.23 7.59 9.41
N SER A 29 -15.57 8.80 9.89
CA SER A 29 -16.14 9.86 9.06
C SER A 29 -15.14 10.33 8.00
N PHE A 30 -13.86 10.46 8.39
CA PHE A 30 -12.79 10.74 7.46
C PHE A 30 -12.61 9.62 6.42
N VAL A 31 -12.69 8.35 6.83
CA VAL A 31 -12.61 7.22 5.88
C VAL A 31 -13.76 7.29 4.88
N LEU A 32 -15.01 7.42 5.34
CA LEU A 32 -16.20 7.48 4.49
C LEU A 32 -16.19 8.66 3.52
N LYS A 33 -15.84 9.87 3.97
CA LYS A 33 -15.70 11.06 3.10
C LYS A 33 -14.69 10.83 1.97
N ASN A 34 -13.61 10.11 2.28
CA ASN A 34 -12.62 9.79 1.28
C ASN A 34 -13.05 8.64 0.36
N ILE A 35 -14.08 7.83 0.68
CA ILE A 35 -14.58 6.75 -0.20
C ILE A 35 -15.05 7.30 -1.56
N VAL A 36 -15.64 8.49 -1.59
CA VAL A 36 -16.20 9.07 -2.83
C VAL A 36 -15.10 9.55 -3.80
N LYS A 37 -13.89 9.83 -3.31
CA LYS A 37 -12.77 10.27 -4.17
C LYS A 37 -12.14 9.10 -4.92
N LYS A 38 -11.95 9.27 -6.24
CA LYS A 38 -11.25 8.32 -7.13
C LYS A 38 -9.84 8.08 -6.61
N VAL A 39 -9.43 6.81 -6.49
CA VAL A 39 -8.06 6.47 -6.11
C VAL A 39 -7.18 6.58 -7.34
N SER A 40 -6.20 7.47 -7.30
CA SER A 40 -5.11 7.46 -8.28
C SER A 40 -4.08 6.42 -7.86
N LEU A 41 -3.87 5.41 -8.70
CA LEU A 41 -2.81 4.42 -8.53
C LEU A 41 -1.55 4.76 -9.32
N GLY A 42 -1.60 5.77 -10.19
CA GLY A 42 -0.49 6.11 -11.08
C GLY A 42 0.84 6.26 -10.36
N ARG A 43 0.89 6.97 -9.22
CA ARG A 43 2.13 7.08 -8.43
C ARG A 43 2.66 5.73 -7.92
N ASN A 44 1.76 4.89 -7.41
CA ASN A 44 2.14 3.56 -6.91
C ASN A 44 2.60 2.65 -8.06
N ILE A 45 1.97 2.75 -9.23
CA ILE A 45 2.33 2.00 -10.44
C ILE A 45 3.68 2.47 -10.96
N SER A 46 3.93 3.77 -11.06
CA SER A 46 5.24 4.32 -11.44
C SER A 46 6.33 3.87 -10.48
N GLN A 47 6.07 3.91 -9.17
CA GLN A 47 7.01 3.42 -8.16
C GLN A 47 7.29 1.91 -8.32
N ALA A 48 6.24 1.10 -8.52
CA ALA A 48 6.39 -0.34 -8.70
C ALA A 48 7.16 -0.69 -9.98
N LYS A 49 6.98 0.07 -11.07
CA LYS A 49 7.77 -0.08 -12.31
C LYS A 49 9.25 0.20 -12.06
N ALA A 50 9.57 1.35 -11.47
CA ALA A 50 10.95 1.72 -11.18
C ALA A 50 11.61 0.71 -10.22
N PHE A 51 10.87 0.24 -9.21
CA PHE A 51 11.35 -0.78 -8.28
C PHE A 51 11.63 -2.11 -8.98
N LEU A 52 10.71 -2.56 -9.85
CA LEU A 52 10.90 -3.78 -10.63
C LEU A 52 12.09 -3.66 -11.58
N GLU A 53 12.26 -2.53 -12.27
CA GLU A 53 13.39 -2.29 -13.18
C GLU A 53 14.73 -2.30 -12.44
N GLN A 54 14.80 -1.67 -11.28
CA GLN A 54 16.04 -1.52 -10.52
C GLN A 54 16.48 -2.82 -9.83
N TYR A 55 15.53 -3.61 -9.31
CA TYR A 55 15.83 -4.73 -8.41
C TYR A 55 15.43 -6.10 -8.96
N LYS A 56 15.05 -6.20 -10.24
CA LYS A 56 14.52 -7.45 -10.82
C LYS A 56 15.36 -8.69 -10.50
N ASP A 57 16.68 -8.57 -10.59
CA ASP A 57 17.61 -9.70 -10.44
C ASP A 57 17.83 -10.10 -8.97
N GLU A 58 17.38 -9.27 -8.03
CA GLU A 58 17.44 -9.52 -6.58
C GLU A 58 16.10 -10.02 -6.01
N LEU A 59 15.03 -10.03 -6.82
CA LEU A 59 13.69 -10.41 -6.40
C LEU A 59 13.38 -11.87 -6.72
N ASP A 60 12.58 -12.50 -5.87
CA ASP A 60 12.04 -13.81 -6.17
C ASP A 60 10.99 -13.74 -7.31
N VAL A 61 10.78 -14.89 -7.95
CA VAL A 61 9.89 -15.01 -9.11
C VAL A 61 8.45 -14.59 -8.80
N ASP A 62 7.95 -14.83 -7.59
CA ASP A 62 6.58 -14.51 -7.21
C ASP A 62 6.42 -13.01 -6.97
N THR A 63 7.41 -12.34 -6.38
CA THR A 63 7.44 -10.89 -6.24
C THR A 63 7.51 -10.20 -7.60
N ILE A 64 8.32 -10.72 -8.54
CA ILE A 64 8.39 -10.20 -9.92
C ILE A 64 7.01 -10.29 -10.59
N LYS A 65 6.34 -11.45 -10.52
CA LYS A 65 4.99 -11.63 -11.10
C LYS A 65 3.96 -10.70 -10.46
N MET A 66 4.03 -10.53 -9.14
CA MET A 66 3.15 -9.62 -8.41
C MET A 66 3.32 -8.18 -8.92
N LEU A 67 4.56 -7.70 -9.07
CA LEU A 67 4.84 -6.35 -9.56
C LEU A 67 4.42 -6.18 -11.02
N GLN A 68 4.61 -7.17 -11.88
CA GLN A 68 4.15 -7.14 -13.27
C GLN A 68 2.61 -7.07 -13.34
N ASP A 69 1.90 -7.89 -12.58
CA ASP A 69 0.44 -7.87 -12.54
C ASP A 69 -0.08 -6.55 -11.94
N PHE A 70 0.58 -6.02 -10.91
CA PHE A 70 0.22 -4.75 -10.28
C PHE A 70 0.47 -3.55 -11.19
N THR A 71 1.55 -3.53 -11.96
CA THR A 71 1.85 -2.43 -12.89
C THR A 71 0.94 -2.42 -14.12
N ALA A 72 0.38 -3.58 -14.49
CA ALA A 72 -0.64 -3.71 -15.54
C ALA A 72 -2.07 -3.42 -15.06
N LEU A 73 -2.28 -3.16 -13.76
CA LEU A 73 -3.61 -3.10 -13.13
C LEU A 73 -4.55 -2.05 -13.75
N GLU A 74 -4.02 -0.90 -14.21
CA GLU A 74 -4.81 0.15 -14.87
C GLU A 74 -5.42 -0.30 -16.21
N GLN A 75 -4.79 -1.26 -16.89
CA GLN A 75 -5.23 -1.78 -18.19
C GLN A 75 -6.24 -2.94 -18.04
N LYS A 76 -6.43 -3.44 -16.81
CA LYS A 76 -7.31 -4.58 -16.52
C LYS A 76 -8.76 -4.14 -16.30
N ARG A 77 -9.69 -5.06 -16.58
CA ARG A 77 -11.12 -4.88 -16.28
C ARG A 77 -11.36 -4.85 -14.77
N TRP A 78 -12.50 -4.26 -14.37
CA TRP A 78 -12.92 -4.12 -12.97
C TRP A 78 -12.75 -5.40 -12.14
N TRP A 79 -13.22 -6.55 -12.61
CA TRP A 79 -13.13 -7.82 -11.87
C TRP A 79 -11.69 -8.35 -11.80
N GLN A 80 -10.91 -8.20 -12.88
CA GLN A 80 -9.51 -8.63 -12.94
C GLN A 80 -8.66 -7.90 -11.91
N LYS A 81 -8.91 -6.61 -11.69
CA LYS A 81 -8.21 -5.84 -10.66
C LYS A 81 -8.42 -6.42 -9.26
N ARG A 82 -9.64 -6.85 -8.96
CA ARG A 82 -10.02 -7.41 -7.65
C ARG A 82 -9.40 -8.78 -7.43
N LEU A 83 -9.35 -9.59 -8.48
CA LEU A 83 -8.63 -10.86 -8.45
C LEU A 83 -7.14 -10.67 -8.19
N ILE A 84 -6.49 -9.71 -8.85
CA ILE A 84 -5.05 -9.41 -8.63
C ILE A 84 -4.81 -8.94 -7.20
N LEU A 85 -5.61 -7.99 -6.69
CA LEU A 85 -5.48 -7.52 -5.31
C LEU A 85 -5.63 -8.66 -4.29
N TRP A 86 -6.57 -9.56 -4.54
CA TRP A 86 -6.83 -10.67 -3.63
C TRP A 86 -5.75 -11.76 -3.72
N LYS A 87 -5.35 -12.15 -4.94
CA LYS A 87 -4.28 -13.13 -5.22
C LYS A 87 -2.99 -12.79 -4.48
N TYR A 88 -2.57 -11.53 -4.53
CA TYR A 88 -1.32 -11.05 -3.94
C TYR A 88 -1.50 -10.41 -2.55
N LYS A 89 -2.70 -10.48 -1.97
CA LYS A 89 -3.03 -9.91 -0.65
C LYS A 89 -2.65 -8.42 -0.53
N LEU A 90 -2.83 -7.64 -1.62
CA LEU A 90 -2.55 -6.20 -1.69
C LEU A 90 -3.67 -5.39 -1.03
N LEU A 91 -3.88 -5.65 0.26
CA LEU A 91 -4.99 -5.15 1.08
C LEU A 91 -4.53 -4.04 2.02
N LYS A 92 -5.44 -3.14 2.36
CA LYS A 92 -5.22 -2.15 3.42
C LYS A 92 -5.45 -2.77 4.80
N GLN A 93 -4.92 -2.14 5.84
CA GLN A 93 -5.24 -2.53 7.21
C GLN A 93 -6.70 -2.15 7.56
N GLY A 94 -7.50 -3.15 7.95
CA GLY A 94 -8.88 -2.99 8.43
C GLY A 94 -9.95 -3.20 7.35
N PHE A 95 -11.08 -3.80 7.75
CA PHE A 95 -12.15 -4.23 6.84
C PHE A 95 -12.76 -3.08 6.03
N ILE A 96 -13.16 -1.99 6.69
CA ILE A 96 -13.82 -0.83 6.05
C ILE A 96 -12.93 -0.21 4.95
N ARG A 97 -11.61 -0.17 5.18
CA ARG A 97 -10.65 0.38 4.19
C ARG A 97 -10.53 -0.52 2.95
N ASN A 98 -10.65 -1.84 3.13
CA ASN A 98 -10.68 -2.77 2.01
C ASN A 98 -11.98 -2.70 1.23
N VAL A 99 -13.14 -2.60 1.89
CA VAL A 99 -14.41 -2.33 1.19
C VAL A 99 -14.29 -1.07 0.32
N GLY A 100 -13.74 0.01 0.88
CA GLY A 100 -13.44 1.23 0.12
C GLY A 100 -12.43 1.04 -1.02
N LEU A 101 -11.43 0.17 -0.89
CA LEU A 101 -10.50 -0.16 -1.97
C LEU A 101 -11.20 -0.92 -3.10
N PHE A 102 -11.99 -1.93 -2.75
CA PHE A 102 -12.73 -2.79 -3.69
C PHE A 102 -13.94 -2.13 -4.34
N LEU A 103 -14.41 -0.97 -3.87
CA LEU A 103 -15.45 -0.21 -4.58
C LEU A 103 -14.85 0.73 -5.63
N LYS A 104 -13.62 1.19 -5.44
CA LYS A 104 -13.02 2.27 -6.22
C LYS A 104 -12.10 1.85 -7.35
N ILE A 105 -11.45 0.68 -7.20
CA ILE A 105 -10.40 0.24 -8.11
C ILE A 105 -10.94 -0.25 -9.44
#